data_AF-A0A3B8MKZ4-F1
#
_entry.id   AF-A0A3B8MKZ4-F1
#
_cell.length_a   1.000
_cell.length_b   1.000
_cell.length_c   1.000
_cell.angle_alpha   90.00
_cell.angle_beta   90.00
_cell.angle_gamma   90.00
#
_symmetry.space_group_name_H-M   'P 1'
#
loop_
_entity.id
_entity.type
_entity.pdbx_description
1 polymer ?
#
loop_
_entity_poly.entity_id
_entity_poly.type
_entity_poly.pdbx_seq_one_letter_code
_entity_poly.pdbx_strand_id
1 'polypeptide(L)'
;MHWTQPKLGLVEFEGSKANNIIIKKNGAFDPFLDANPDCDPEHRFKALAANGELHAWASPDGTRWSPIREDPVITTGKFDSQNVSFWDTTRDRYVAYYREMRGPKDELGPKSPARPGPG
;
A
#
# COMPACT_ATOMS: atom_id res chain seq x y z
N MET A 1 11.63 24.65 17.93
CA MET A 1 11.62 23.24 17.50
C MET A 1 12.74 23.04 16.49
N HIS A 2 13.52 21.97 16.62
CA HIS A 2 14.57 21.59 15.65
C HIS A 2 14.23 20.21 15.11
N TRP A 3 14.10 20.09 13.79
CA TRP A 3 13.92 18.80 13.11
C TRP A 3 15.20 18.44 12.38
N THR A 4 15.57 17.16 12.42
CA THR A 4 16.72 16.62 11.70
C THR A 4 16.25 15.45 10.86
N GLN A 5 16.56 15.48 9.56
CA GLN A 5 16.21 14.40 8.65
C GLN A 5 16.90 13.10 9.09
N PRO A 6 16.16 12.00 9.30
CA PRO A 6 16.77 10.74 9.65
C PRO A 6 17.52 10.13 8.46
N LYS A 7 18.65 9.48 8.74
CA LYS A 7 19.40 8.68 7.78
C LYS A 7 19.10 7.21 8.07
N LEU A 8 18.11 6.65 7.38
CA LEU A 8 17.57 5.32 7.68
C LEU A 8 18.44 4.19 7.13
N GLY A 9 19.22 4.44 6.06
CA GLY A 9 20.11 3.41 5.51
C GLY A 9 19.39 2.28 4.76
N LEU A 10 18.09 2.44 4.45
CA LEU A 10 17.24 1.37 3.95
C LEU A 10 17.27 1.25 2.42
N VAL A 11 17.06 2.36 1.71
CA VAL A 11 16.98 2.39 0.25
C VAL A 11 18.14 3.19 -0.34
N GLU A 12 18.77 2.64 -1.38
CA GLU A 12 19.78 3.36 -2.16
C GLU A 12 19.14 4.26 -3.22
N PHE A 13 19.59 5.51 -3.24
CA PHE A 13 19.19 6.53 -4.20
C PHE A 13 20.40 7.39 -4.55
N GLU A 14 20.65 7.60 -5.85
CA GLU A 14 21.79 8.38 -6.36
C GLU A 14 23.15 8.00 -5.74
N GLY A 15 23.40 6.69 -5.56
CA GLY A 15 24.65 6.17 -5.01
C GLY A 15 24.81 6.29 -3.49
N SER A 16 23.75 6.64 -2.75
CA SER A 16 23.80 6.78 -1.30
C SER A 16 22.57 6.21 -0.59
N LYS A 17 22.78 5.68 0.62
CA LYS A 17 21.71 5.26 1.55
C LYS A 17 21.47 6.27 2.70
N ALA A 18 22.18 7.41 2.69
CA ALA A 18 22.07 8.45 3.71
C ALA A 18 20.82 9.32 3.49
N ASN A 19 19.64 8.71 3.47
CA ASN A 19 18.34 9.32 3.20
C ASN A 19 17.26 8.71 4.10
N ASN A 20 16.02 9.21 3.99
CA ASN A 20 14.85 8.73 4.74
C ASN A 20 13.84 7.94 3.87
N ILE A 21 14.29 7.40 2.74
CA ILE A 21 13.45 6.61 1.83
C ILE A 21 13.27 5.21 2.44
N ILE A 22 12.01 4.79 2.59
CA ILE A 22 11.64 3.51 3.21
C ILE A 22 11.18 2.46 2.19
N ILE A 23 10.79 2.88 0.99
CA ILE A 23 10.29 1.98 -0.05
C ILE A 23 10.64 2.55 -1.43
N LYS A 24 10.99 1.66 -2.36
CA LYS A 24 11.22 1.97 -3.78
C LYS A 24 10.28 1.12 -4.61
N LYS A 25 9.01 1.50 -4.64
CA LYS A 25 7.95 0.79 -5.36
C LYS A 25 7.22 1.76 -6.28
N ASN A 26 6.81 1.26 -7.44
CA ASN A 26 5.93 2.00 -8.36
C ASN A 26 4.47 1.73 -8.00
N GLY A 27 3.64 2.76 -8.00
CA GLY A 27 2.22 2.66 -7.66
C GLY A 27 1.88 3.16 -6.26
N ALA A 28 0.59 3.11 -5.92
CA ALA A 28 0.09 3.54 -4.61
C ALA A 28 0.59 2.61 -3.50
N PHE A 29 0.97 3.20 -2.37
CA PHE A 29 1.35 2.53 -1.14
C PHE A 29 0.74 3.29 0.03
N ASP A 30 -0.30 2.72 0.63
CA ASP A 30 -1.13 3.42 1.63
C ASP A 30 -1.05 2.70 2.98
N PRO A 31 -0.11 3.11 3.86
CA PRO A 31 0.06 2.51 5.17
C PRO A 31 -0.95 3.05 6.20
N PHE A 32 -1.32 2.20 7.15
CA PHE A 32 -2.12 2.53 8.33
C PHE A 32 -1.56 1.83 9.57
N LEU A 33 -1.81 2.43 10.74
CA LEU A 33 -1.59 1.79 12.03
C LEU A 33 -2.77 0.88 12.33
N ASP A 34 -2.52 -0.40 12.57
CA ASP A 34 -3.61 -1.34 12.85
C ASP A 34 -4.19 -1.13 14.25
N ALA A 35 -5.50 -0.91 14.31
CA ALA A 35 -6.27 -0.73 15.53
C ALA A 35 -6.91 -2.04 16.02
N ASN A 36 -6.71 -3.16 15.32
CA ASN A 36 -7.17 -4.47 15.77
C ASN A 36 -6.51 -4.80 17.13
N PRO A 37 -7.29 -5.07 18.20
CA PRO A 37 -6.74 -5.41 19.51
C PRO A 37 -5.92 -6.71 19.49
N ASP A 38 -6.19 -7.60 18.55
CA ASP A 38 -5.48 -8.87 18.34
C ASP A 38 -4.39 -8.76 17.26
N CYS A 39 -3.98 -7.54 16.88
CA CYS A 39 -2.95 -7.33 15.89
C CYS A 39 -1.61 -7.94 16.33
N ASP A 40 -1.04 -8.78 15.48
CA ASP A 40 0.35 -9.22 15.61
C ASP A 40 1.28 -7.98 15.67
N PRO A 41 2.15 -7.85 16.70
CA PRO A 41 3.13 -6.77 16.79
C PRO A 41 4.03 -6.65 15.55
N GLU A 42 4.34 -7.75 14.87
CA GLU A 42 5.12 -7.75 13.62
C GLU A 42 4.35 -7.11 12.46
N HIS A 43 3.03 -7.02 12.60
CA HIS A 43 2.12 -6.40 11.64
C HIS A 43 1.47 -5.11 12.16
N ARG A 44 2.10 -4.44 13.13
CA ARG A 44 1.58 -3.21 13.75
C ARG A 44 1.17 -2.14 12.73
N PHE A 45 1.98 -1.98 11.69
CA PHE A 45 1.62 -1.19 10.53
C PHE A 45 1.27 -2.14 9.39
N LYS A 46 0.23 -1.80 8.64
CA LYS A 46 -0.21 -2.53 7.45
C LYS A 46 -0.36 -1.57 6.29
N ALA A 47 -0.27 -2.07 5.06
CA ALA A 47 -0.46 -1.26 3.87
C ALA A 47 -1.07 -2.07 2.74
N LEU A 48 -1.84 -1.40 1.87
CA LEU A 48 -2.13 -1.91 0.54
C LEU A 48 -1.16 -1.29 -0.46
N ALA A 49 -0.51 -2.16 -1.24
CA ALA A 49 0.46 -1.79 -2.23
C ALA A 49 0.00 -2.21 -3.62
N ALA A 50 -0.22 -1.24 -4.50
CA ALA A 50 -0.69 -1.49 -5.86
C ALA A 50 0.45 -1.97 -6.77
N ASN A 51 0.22 -3.07 -7.49
CA ASN A 51 1.06 -3.55 -8.59
C ASN A 51 0.20 -4.28 -9.63
N GLY A 52 -0.77 -3.56 -10.22
CA GLY A 52 -1.82 -4.19 -11.02
C GLY A 52 -2.93 -4.82 -10.17
N GLU A 53 -2.60 -5.35 -9.00
CA GLU A 53 -3.53 -5.81 -7.96
C GLU A 53 -3.12 -5.19 -6.62
N LEU A 54 -3.94 -5.34 -5.58
CA LEU A 54 -3.58 -4.89 -4.24
C LEU A 54 -2.99 -6.04 -3.44
N HIS A 55 -1.74 -5.86 -2.99
CA HIS A 55 -1.05 -6.79 -2.11
C HIS A 55 -0.99 -6.20 -0.70
N ALA A 56 -1.17 -7.06 0.31
CA ALA A 56 -1.08 -6.65 1.70
C ALA A 56 0.38 -6.74 2.19
N TRP A 57 0.83 -5.66 2.81
CA TRP A 57 2.16 -5.53 3.38
C TRP A 57 2.05 -5.20 4.87
N ALA A 58 3.07 -5.55 5.63
CA ALA A 58 3.16 -5.30 7.07
C ALA A 58 4.53 -4.75 7.46
N SER A 59 4.58 -4.07 8.59
CA SER A 59 5.79 -3.61 9.23
C SER A 59 5.60 -3.49 10.75
N PRO A 60 6.57 -3.89 11.57
CA PRO A 60 6.54 -3.64 13.02
C PRO A 60 6.79 -2.16 13.35
N ASP A 61 7.60 -1.47 12.54
CA ASP A 61 8.14 -0.14 12.84
C ASP A 61 7.71 0.97 11.85
N GLY A 62 6.98 0.60 10.80
CA GLY A 62 6.50 1.50 9.76
C GLY A 62 7.56 1.91 8.73
N THR A 63 8.77 1.37 8.82
CA THR A 63 9.90 1.68 7.94
C THR A 63 10.44 0.46 7.19
N ARG A 64 10.36 -0.73 7.78
CA ARG A 64 10.78 -2.01 7.15
C ARG A 64 9.54 -2.82 6.82
N TRP A 65 9.23 -2.91 5.53
CA TRP A 65 8.01 -3.51 5.04
C TRP A 65 8.26 -4.85 4.36
N SER A 66 7.40 -5.83 4.62
CA SER A 66 7.38 -7.14 3.96
C SER A 66 5.96 -7.50 3.51
N PRO A 67 5.80 -8.32 2.45
CA PRO A 67 4.49 -8.84 2.08
C PRO A 67 3.95 -9.77 3.18
N ILE A 68 2.67 -9.64 3.53
CA ILE A 68 1.99 -10.55 4.47
C ILE A 68 1.78 -11.93 3.83
N ARG A 69 1.56 -11.95 2.52
CA ARG A 69 1.41 -13.14 1.70
C ARG A 69 1.82 -12.85 0.26
N GLU A 70 2.06 -13.89 -0.53
CA GLU A 70 2.41 -13.77 -1.94
C GLU A 70 1.22 -13.28 -2.79
N ASP A 71 0.05 -13.91 -2.61
CA ASP A 71 -1.14 -13.63 -3.41
C ASP A 71 -1.76 -12.25 -3.13
N PRO A 72 -2.31 -11.57 -4.16
CA PRO A 72 -3.05 -10.33 -3.98
C PRO A 72 -4.27 -10.52 -3.08
N VAL A 73 -4.62 -9.49 -2.29
CA VAL A 73 -5.84 -9.47 -1.45
C VAL A 73 -7.06 -8.93 -2.18
N ILE A 74 -6.86 -8.09 -3.19
CA ILE A 74 -7.94 -7.54 -4.03
C ILE A 74 -7.45 -7.50 -5.48
N THR A 75 -8.14 -8.22 -6.36
CA THR A 75 -7.74 -8.43 -7.77
C THR A 75 -8.56 -7.61 -8.76
N THR A 76 -9.67 -7.01 -8.31
CA THR A 76 -10.57 -6.22 -9.16
C THR A 76 -10.56 -4.76 -8.71
N GLY A 77 -10.22 -3.86 -9.63
CA GLY A 77 -10.05 -2.44 -9.36
C GLY A 77 -9.11 -1.77 -10.38
N LYS A 78 -9.10 -0.43 -10.40
CA LYS A 78 -8.11 0.34 -11.18
C LYS A 78 -6.79 0.49 -10.43
N PHE A 79 -6.86 0.74 -9.12
CA PHE A 79 -5.72 0.86 -8.21
C PHE A 79 -4.68 1.93 -8.59
N ASP A 80 -5.09 2.92 -9.39
CA ASP A 80 -4.32 4.08 -9.86
C ASP A 80 -4.55 5.33 -8.98
N SER A 81 -5.19 5.15 -7.82
CA SER A 81 -5.29 6.14 -6.73
C SER A 81 -4.88 5.50 -5.40
N GLN A 82 -4.95 6.29 -4.33
CA GLN A 82 -4.84 5.74 -2.98
C GLN A 82 -5.93 4.68 -2.75
N ASN A 83 -5.53 3.55 -2.15
CA ASN A 83 -6.38 2.41 -1.82
C ASN A 83 -6.41 2.29 -0.30
N VAL A 84 -7.21 3.14 0.32
CA VAL A 84 -7.23 3.34 1.78
C VAL A 84 -7.76 2.08 2.45
N SER A 85 -7.03 1.59 3.44
CA SER A 85 -7.46 0.45 4.26
C SER A 85 -7.25 0.74 5.73
N PHE A 86 -8.07 0.11 6.57
CA PHE A 86 -7.99 0.21 8.03
C PHE A 86 -8.77 -0.93 8.70
N TRP A 87 -8.56 -1.09 10.01
CA TRP A 87 -9.41 -1.91 10.86
C TRP A 87 -10.63 -1.11 11.33
N ASP A 88 -11.84 -1.51 10.94
CA ASP A 88 -13.10 -0.94 11.43
C ASP A 88 -13.42 -1.51 12.81
N THR A 89 -13.13 -0.73 13.86
CA THR A 89 -13.37 -1.10 15.27
C THR A 89 -14.85 -1.22 15.65
N THR A 90 -15.77 -0.72 14.82
CA THR A 90 -17.21 -0.86 15.08
C THR A 90 -17.74 -2.17 14.50
N ARG A 91 -17.09 -2.71 13.47
CA ARG A 91 -17.54 -3.88 12.71
C ARG A 91 -16.61 -5.08 12.81
N ASP A 92 -15.56 -4.96 13.61
CA ASP A 92 -14.51 -5.96 13.85
C ASP A 92 -14.00 -6.62 12.57
N ARG A 93 -13.66 -5.79 11.57
CA ARG A 93 -13.15 -6.27 10.29
C ARG A 93 -12.22 -5.27 9.62
N TYR A 94 -11.33 -5.78 8.77
CA TYR A 94 -10.59 -4.94 7.84
C TYR A 94 -11.50 -4.44 6.72
N VAL A 95 -11.38 -3.16 6.39
CA VAL A 95 -12.11 -2.50 5.31
C VAL A 95 -11.12 -1.84 4.37
N ALA A 96 -11.41 -1.89 3.07
CA ALA A 96 -10.67 -1.17 2.04
C ALA A 96 -11.62 -0.34 1.18
N TYR A 97 -11.23 0.91 0.92
CA TYR A 97 -11.86 1.81 -0.04
C TYR A 97 -10.91 2.05 -1.19
N TYR A 98 -11.37 1.70 -2.39
CA TYR A 98 -10.66 1.91 -3.64
C TYR A 98 -11.70 2.22 -4.72
N ARG A 99 -11.23 2.82 -5.83
CA ARG A 99 -12.12 3.17 -6.93
C ARG A 99 -12.10 2.13 -8.04
N GLU A 100 -13.24 2.03 -8.69
CA GLU A 100 -13.43 1.34 -9.95
C GLU A 100 -14.09 2.29 -10.94
N MET A 101 -13.85 2.09 -12.23
CA MET A 101 -14.55 2.81 -13.28
C MET A 101 -15.80 2.04 -13.67
N ARG A 102 -16.90 2.77 -13.82
CA ARG A 102 -18.14 2.23 -14.37
C ARG A 102 -18.29 2.67 -15.82
N GLY A 103 -18.81 1.77 -16.64
CA GLY A 103 -19.13 2.01 -18.04
C GLY A 103 -20.34 2.94 -18.20
N PRO A 104 -20.69 3.29 -19.46
CA PRO A 104 -21.79 4.20 -19.76
C PRO A 104 -23.17 3.74 -19.27
N LYS A 105 -23.34 2.45 -18.97
CA LYS A 105 -24.57 1.84 -18.44
C LYS A 105 -24.40 1.43 -16.97
N ASP A 106 -23.49 2.07 -16.25
CA ASP A 106 -23.19 1.80 -14.84
C ASP A 106 -22.63 0.38 -14.59
N GLU A 107 -22.09 -0.26 -15.63
CA GLU A 107 -21.53 -1.61 -15.56
C GLU A 107 -20.07 -1.61 -15.09
N LEU A 108 -19.66 -2.64 -14.34
CA LEU A 108 -18.25 -2.89 -14.06
C LEU A 108 -17.60 -3.42 -15.34
N GLY A 109 -16.66 -2.66 -15.89
CA GLY A 109 -15.92 -3.03 -17.10
C GLY A 109 -14.62 -3.76 -16.78
N PRO A 110 -14.06 -4.54 -17.73
CA PRO A 110 -12.74 -5.13 -17.57
C PRO A 110 -11.70 -4.02 -17.37
N LYS A 111 -10.65 -4.35 -16.62
CA LYS A 111 -9.51 -3.46 -16.43
C LYS A 111 -8.91 -3.13 -17.80
N SER A 112 -9.05 -1.87 -18.23
CA SER A 112 -8.38 -1.37 -19.44
C SER A 112 -6.89 -1.73 -19.39
N PRO A 113 -6.31 -2.25 -20.48
CA PRO A 113 -4.89 -2.58 -20.48
C PRO A 113 -4.09 -1.34 -20.09
N ALA A 114 -3.10 -1.52 -19.23
CA ALA A 114 -2.15 -0.46 -18.91
C ALA A 114 -1.55 0.02 -20.23
N ARG A 115 -1.61 1.32 -20.51
CA ARG A 115 -0.98 1.90 -21.69
C ARG A 115 0.52 1.54 -21.60
N PRO A 116 1.12 0.90 -22.63
CA PRO A 116 2.54 0.63 -22.60
C PRO A 116 3.28 1.97 -22.40
N GLY A 117 4.24 1.98 -21.47
CA GLY A 117 5.07 3.16 -21.24
C GLY A 117 5.87 3.51 -22.50
N PRO A 118 6.32 4.77 -22.65
CA PRO A 118 7.27 5.09 -23.71
C PRO A 118 8.53 4.23 -23.50
N GLY A 119 8.97 3.56 -24.56
CA GLY A 119 10.21 2.78 -24.60
C GLY A 119 11.45 3.64 -24.71
#